data_AF-A0A956QLC3-F1
#
_entry.id   AF-A0A956QLC3-F1
#
_cell.length_a   1.000
_cell.length_b   1.000
_cell.length_c   1.000
_cell.angle_alpha   90.00
_cell.angle_beta   90.00
_cell.angle_gamma   90.00
#
_symmetry.space_group_name_H-M   'P 1'
#
loop_
_entity.id
_entity.type
_entity.pdbx_description
1 polymer ?
#
loop_
_entity_poly.entity_id
_entity_poly.type
_entity_poly.pdbx_seq_one_letter_code
_entity_poly.pdbx_strand_id
1 'polypeptide(L)'
;TVPVTNGRYLEFLADGGYARRELWSPQGWLHREQAGLEAPQFWTRDDAGTWWRRRFGVTVPLDPDEPVVHVCFHEAEAFARWAGRRLPSEAEWEKAARWDPLTGQSRRYPWGDEEPTEAHANLGQRHLEPAVVGAYPAGASRLGVHQLIGDVWEWTASGFEPYPGFAAFPYREYSEVFFGGDFRVLR
;
A
#
# COMPACT_ATOMS: atom_id res chain seq x y z
N THR A 1 3.78 -8.63 10.24
CA THR A 1 2.69 -7.91 9.53
C THR A 1 2.96 -7.94 8.04
N VAL A 2 1.91 -7.99 7.22
CA VAL A 2 1.93 -8.03 5.74
C VAL A 2 0.93 -6.99 5.20
N PRO A 3 1.00 -6.62 3.91
CA PRO A 3 -0.01 -5.78 3.27
C PRO A 3 -1.43 -6.37 3.38
N VAL A 4 -2.44 -5.50 3.22
CA VAL A 4 -3.85 -5.93 3.16
C VAL A 4 -4.05 -6.80 1.93
N THR A 5 -4.64 -7.99 2.11
CA THR A 5 -4.90 -8.91 1.00
C THR A 5 -6.24 -8.61 0.30
N ASN A 6 -6.38 -9.13 -0.91
CA ASN A 6 -7.64 -9.18 -1.65
C ASN A 6 -8.75 -9.83 -0.81
N GLY A 7 -8.46 -10.93 -0.10
CA GLY A 7 -9.41 -11.61 0.78
C GLY A 7 -9.93 -10.71 1.91
N ARG A 8 -9.04 -9.99 2.58
CA ARG A 8 -9.43 -8.99 3.59
C ARG A 8 -10.26 -7.85 2.98
N TYR A 9 -9.92 -7.43 1.77
CA TYR A 9 -10.67 -6.40 1.06
C TYR A 9 -12.06 -6.86 0.61
N LEU A 10 -12.22 -8.14 0.26
CA LEU A 10 -13.52 -8.75 -0.01
C LEU A 10 -14.44 -8.74 1.21
N GLU A 11 -13.89 -8.96 2.42
CA GLU A 11 -14.67 -8.81 3.67
C GLU A 11 -15.18 -7.38 3.83
N PHE A 12 -14.33 -6.38 3.56
CA PHE A 12 -14.73 -4.97 3.58
C PHE A 12 -15.83 -4.66 2.56
N LEU A 13 -15.73 -5.19 1.34
CA LEU A 13 -16.78 -5.07 0.33
C LEU A 13 -18.10 -5.71 0.78
N ALA A 14 -18.02 -6.93 1.33
CA ALA A 14 -19.18 -7.68 1.79
C ALA A 14 -19.91 -6.99 2.96
N ASP A 15 -19.18 -6.30 3.83
CA ASP A 15 -19.72 -5.53 4.96
C ASP A 15 -20.16 -4.09 4.56
N GLY A 16 -20.37 -3.86 3.25
CA GLY A 16 -20.87 -2.60 2.72
C GLY A 16 -19.85 -1.46 2.81
N GLY A 17 -18.55 -1.74 2.78
CA GLY A 17 -17.47 -0.76 2.97
C GLY A 17 -17.59 0.49 2.11
N TYR A 18 -18.05 0.35 0.86
CA TYR A 18 -18.28 1.49 -0.02
C TYR A 18 -19.61 2.18 0.26
N ALA A 19 -20.62 1.54 0.84
CA ALA A 19 -21.93 2.12 1.13
C ALA A 19 -22.01 2.86 2.48
N ARG A 20 -21.02 2.65 3.35
CA ARG A 20 -21.02 3.14 4.73
C ARG A 20 -20.28 4.45 4.90
N ARG A 21 -21.01 5.57 4.87
CA ARG A 21 -20.48 6.94 4.93
C ARG A 21 -19.54 7.20 6.10
N GLU A 22 -19.79 6.59 7.25
CA GLU A 22 -19.02 6.79 8.49
C GLU A 22 -17.56 6.30 8.38
N LEU A 23 -17.27 5.43 7.42
CA LEU A 23 -15.92 4.93 7.17
C LEU A 23 -15.06 5.94 6.40
N TRP A 24 -15.66 6.91 5.72
CA TRP A 24 -14.97 7.78 4.77
C TRP A 24 -14.75 9.19 5.34
N SER A 25 -13.63 9.82 5.00
CA SER A 25 -13.49 11.27 5.15
C SER A 25 -14.49 12.02 4.27
N PRO A 26 -14.84 13.30 4.57
CA PRO A 26 -15.74 14.07 3.73
C PRO A 26 -15.30 14.15 2.26
N GLN A 27 -14.01 14.41 2.01
CA GLN A 27 -13.45 14.42 0.66
C GLN A 27 -13.46 13.03 0.02
N GLY A 28 -13.09 11.99 0.79
CA GLY A 28 -13.10 10.62 0.27
C GLY A 28 -14.49 10.13 -0.13
N TRP A 29 -15.52 10.49 0.63
CA TRP A 29 -16.91 10.16 0.27
C TRP A 29 -17.35 10.86 -1.01
N LEU A 30 -17.08 12.17 -1.13
CA LEU A 30 -17.39 12.93 -2.34
C LEU A 30 -16.68 12.33 -3.55
N HIS A 31 -15.41 11.95 -3.42
CA HIS A 31 -14.67 11.30 -4.49
C HIS A 31 -15.26 9.94 -4.87
N ARG A 32 -15.60 9.10 -3.87
CA ARG A 32 -16.27 7.81 -4.08
C ARG A 32 -17.56 7.97 -4.88
N GLU A 33 -18.39 8.95 -4.53
CA GLU A 33 -19.65 9.22 -5.24
C GLU A 33 -19.42 9.73 -6.67
N GLN A 34 -18.52 10.71 -6.84
CA GLN A 34 -18.25 11.32 -8.14
C GLN A 34 -17.61 10.34 -9.14
N ALA A 35 -16.70 9.49 -8.66
CA ALA A 35 -16.02 8.49 -9.47
C ALA A 35 -16.78 7.17 -9.59
N GLY A 36 -17.90 7.00 -8.85
CA GLY A 36 -18.68 5.77 -8.86
C GLY A 36 -17.88 4.55 -8.36
N LEU A 37 -17.07 4.73 -7.31
CA LEU A 37 -16.24 3.64 -6.81
C LEU A 37 -17.09 2.60 -6.07
N GLU A 38 -16.92 1.33 -6.45
CA GLU A 38 -17.65 0.19 -5.88
C GLU A 38 -16.73 -0.98 -5.51
N ALA A 39 -15.51 -1.01 -6.06
CA ALA A 39 -14.46 -1.99 -5.81
C ALA A 39 -13.10 -1.41 -6.30
N PRO A 40 -11.96 -2.04 -5.93
CA PRO A 40 -10.67 -1.67 -6.49
C PRO A 40 -10.67 -1.72 -8.02
N GLN A 41 -9.85 -0.87 -8.65
CA GLN A 41 -9.82 -0.80 -10.10
C GLN A 41 -9.49 -2.18 -10.73
N PHE A 42 -10.14 -2.45 -11.86
CA PHE A 42 -10.03 -3.71 -12.63
C PHE A 42 -10.68 -4.94 -12.01
N TRP A 43 -11.34 -4.81 -10.86
CA TRP A 43 -12.16 -5.88 -10.32
C TRP A 43 -13.52 -5.93 -11.01
N THR A 44 -13.98 -7.13 -11.31
CA THR A 44 -15.32 -7.39 -11.85
C THR A 44 -15.93 -8.58 -11.14
N ARG A 45 -17.25 -8.56 -10.97
CA ARG A 45 -18.00 -9.67 -10.38
C ARG A 45 -18.91 -10.28 -11.43
N ASP A 46 -18.88 -11.60 -11.57
CA ASP A 46 -19.79 -12.32 -12.48
C ASP A 46 -21.15 -12.63 -11.82
N ASP A 47 -22.09 -13.15 -12.62
CA ASP A 47 -23.44 -13.51 -12.17
C ASP A 47 -23.45 -14.62 -11.10
N ALA A 48 -22.43 -15.47 -11.08
CA ALA A 48 -22.24 -16.48 -10.05
C ALA A 48 -21.70 -15.90 -8.73
N GLY A 49 -21.32 -14.62 -8.73
CA GLY A 49 -20.80 -13.89 -7.59
C GLY A 49 -19.29 -13.99 -7.41
N THR A 50 -18.57 -14.59 -8.36
CA THR A 50 -17.11 -14.74 -8.34
C THR A 50 -16.44 -13.43 -8.68
N TRP A 51 -15.39 -13.09 -7.95
CA TRP A 51 -14.56 -11.92 -8.23
C TRP A 51 -13.40 -12.27 -9.15
N TRP A 52 -13.24 -11.45 -10.17
CA TRP A 52 -12.20 -11.52 -11.18
C TRP A 52 -11.42 -10.21 -11.17
N ARG A 53 -10.17 -10.26 -11.62
CA ARG A 53 -9.39 -9.05 -11.92
C ARG A 53 -8.81 -9.09 -13.32
N ARG A 54 -8.71 -7.92 -13.95
CA ARG A 54 -7.98 -7.76 -15.22
C ARG A 54 -6.61 -7.15 -14.96
N ARG A 55 -5.53 -7.89 -15.25
CA ARG A 55 -4.14 -7.42 -15.16
C ARG A 55 -3.47 -7.55 -16.54
N PHE A 56 -2.93 -6.45 -17.05
CA PHE A 56 -2.26 -6.41 -18.37
C PHE A 56 -3.06 -7.07 -19.52
N GLY A 57 -4.38 -6.90 -19.51
CA GLY A 57 -5.28 -7.46 -20.53
C GLY A 57 -5.73 -8.91 -20.29
N VAL A 58 -5.21 -9.57 -19.26
CA VAL A 58 -5.59 -10.93 -18.87
C VAL A 58 -6.55 -10.89 -17.69
N THR A 59 -7.71 -11.53 -17.84
CA THR A 59 -8.69 -11.69 -16.76
C THR A 59 -8.45 -13.02 -16.05
N VAL A 60 -8.26 -12.97 -14.73
CA VAL A 60 -8.01 -14.13 -13.88
C VAL A 60 -8.89 -14.07 -12.63
N PRO A 61 -9.16 -15.21 -11.96
CA PRO A 61 -9.79 -15.20 -10.66
C PRO A 61 -8.96 -14.37 -9.68
N LEU A 62 -9.63 -13.67 -8.77
CA LEU A 62 -8.98 -12.90 -7.73
C LEU A 62 -8.34 -13.85 -6.69
N ASP A 63 -7.02 -13.79 -6.53
CA ASP A 63 -6.31 -14.55 -5.50
C ASP A 63 -6.49 -13.86 -4.13
N PRO A 64 -7.09 -14.52 -3.12
CA PRO A 64 -7.37 -13.90 -1.83
C PRO A 64 -6.12 -13.60 -0.99
N ASP A 65 -4.98 -14.21 -1.28
CA ASP A 65 -3.74 -14.08 -0.50
C ASP A 65 -2.77 -13.06 -1.10
N GLU A 66 -3.05 -12.53 -2.27
CA GLU A 66 -2.28 -11.42 -2.83
C GLU A 66 -2.67 -10.07 -2.20
N PRO A 67 -1.72 -9.13 -2.06
CA PRO A 67 -2.00 -7.74 -1.72
C PRO A 67 -3.06 -7.11 -2.62
N VAL A 68 -3.97 -6.33 -2.03
CA VAL A 68 -4.89 -5.50 -2.79
C VAL A 68 -4.12 -4.38 -3.50
N VAL A 69 -4.42 -4.19 -4.79
CA VAL A 69 -3.78 -3.20 -5.66
C VAL A 69 -4.83 -2.28 -6.29
N HIS A 70 -4.37 -1.14 -6.79
CA HIS A 70 -5.19 -0.15 -7.49
C HIS A 70 -6.37 0.41 -6.67
N VAL A 71 -6.12 0.63 -5.37
CA VAL A 71 -6.99 1.42 -4.49
C VAL A 71 -6.43 2.83 -4.35
N CYS A 72 -7.30 3.83 -4.37
CA CYS A 72 -6.91 5.21 -4.07
C CYS A 72 -6.67 5.41 -2.57
N PHE A 73 -6.09 6.57 -2.21
CA PHE A 73 -5.82 6.91 -0.81
C PHE A 73 -7.08 6.86 0.07
N HIS A 74 -8.22 7.32 -0.44
CA HIS A 74 -9.48 7.34 0.30
C HIS A 74 -10.02 5.93 0.58
N GLU A 75 -9.88 5.02 -0.38
CA GLU A 75 -10.21 3.60 -0.22
C GLU A 75 -9.33 2.93 0.84
N ALA A 76 -8.03 3.22 0.83
CA ALA A 76 -7.08 2.71 1.83
C ALA A 76 -7.40 3.25 3.25
N GLU A 77 -7.74 4.54 3.36
CA GLU A 77 -8.16 5.16 4.62
C GLU A 77 -9.47 4.54 5.15
N ALA A 78 -10.48 4.39 4.29
CA ALA A 78 -11.78 3.82 4.66
C ALA A 78 -11.66 2.36 5.10
N PHE A 79 -10.85 1.56 4.39
CA PHE A 79 -10.53 0.20 4.79
C PHE A 79 -9.86 0.16 6.17
N ALA A 80 -8.86 1.02 6.40
CA ALA A 80 -8.15 1.05 7.69
C ALA A 80 -9.11 1.37 8.84
N ARG A 81 -10.01 2.34 8.66
CA ARG A 81 -11.03 2.70 9.67
C ARG A 81 -12.01 1.55 9.91
N TRP A 82 -12.48 0.88 8.86
CA TRP A 82 -13.33 -0.31 8.98
C TRP A 82 -12.66 -1.41 9.79
N ALA A 83 -11.38 -1.65 9.57
CA ALA A 83 -10.59 -2.63 10.32
C ALA A 83 -10.29 -2.20 11.78
N GLY A 84 -10.78 -1.03 12.23
CA GLY A 84 -10.47 -0.48 13.55
C GLY A 84 -8.99 -0.09 13.68
N ARG A 85 -8.40 0.39 12.59
CA ARG A 85 -6.98 0.79 12.46
C ARG A 85 -6.88 2.15 11.78
N ARG A 86 -5.67 2.52 11.38
CA ARG A 86 -5.34 3.71 10.60
C ARG A 86 -4.18 3.42 9.67
N LEU A 87 -3.99 4.28 8.66
CA LEU A 87 -2.76 4.29 7.87
C LEU A 87 -1.56 4.72 8.75
N PRO A 88 -0.35 4.18 8.50
CA PRO A 88 0.86 4.65 9.17
C PRO A 88 1.23 6.05 8.66
N SER A 89 1.94 6.85 9.46
CA SER A 89 2.72 7.95 8.87
C SER A 89 3.93 7.39 8.11
N GLU A 90 4.49 8.16 7.18
CA GLU A 90 5.72 7.73 6.49
C GLU A 90 6.88 7.45 7.47
N ALA A 91 6.93 8.20 8.59
CA ALA A 91 7.96 8.02 9.60
C ALA A 91 7.77 6.72 10.40
N GLU A 92 6.51 6.35 10.71
CA GLU A 92 6.20 5.06 11.31
C GLU A 92 6.53 3.91 10.37
N TRP A 93 6.20 4.07 9.09
CA TRP A 93 6.51 3.10 8.05
C TRP A 93 8.03 2.91 7.91
N GLU A 94 8.80 4.00 7.80
CA GLU A 94 10.25 3.92 7.65
C GLU A 94 10.93 3.35 8.89
N LYS A 95 10.45 3.70 10.09
CA LYS A 95 10.90 3.06 11.33
C LYS A 95 10.62 1.56 11.31
N ALA A 96 9.42 1.15 10.88
CA ALA A 96 9.06 -0.27 10.78
C ALA A 96 9.93 -1.02 9.77
N ALA A 97 10.35 -0.35 8.70
CA ALA A 97 11.25 -0.88 7.68
C ALA A 97 12.69 -1.01 8.17
N ARG A 98 13.27 0.05 8.75
CA ARG A 98 14.74 0.16 8.86
C ARG A 98 15.29 0.09 10.27
N TRP A 99 14.48 0.35 11.29
CA TRP A 99 14.99 0.45 12.66
C TRP A 99 15.30 -0.91 13.28
N ASP A 100 16.52 -1.07 13.78
CA ASP A 100 16.92 -2.22 14.60
C ASP A 100 16.88 -1.84 16.09
N PRO A 101 15.90 -2.37 16.86
CA PRO A 101 15.79 -2.06 18.28
C PRO A 101 16.92 -2.65 19.14
N LEU A 102 17.70 -3.63 18.63
CA LEU A 102 18.79 -4.23 19.39
C LEU A 102 20.08 -3.40 19.30
N THR A 103 20.34 -2.80 18.14
CA THR A 103 21.53 -1.99 17.93
C THR A 103 21.26 -0.49 18.09
N GLY A 104 19.99 -0.07 18.05
CA GLY A 104 19.62 1.35 18.06
C GLY A 104 20.04 2.09 16.79
N GLN A 105 20.10 1.37 15.65
CA GLN A 105 20.59 1.90 14.38
C GLN A 105 19.60 1.62 13.25
N SER A 106 19.71 2.41 12.18
CA SER A 106 18.96 2.22 10.95
C SER A 106 19.74 1.31 9.99
N ARG A 107 19.04 0.36 9.36
CA ARG A 107 19.58 -0.54 8.34
C ARG A 107 19.42 0.06 6.94
N ARG A 108 20.19 -0.43 5.97
CA ARG A 108 20.03 -0.03 4.57
C ARG A 108 18.71 -0.55 3.97
N TYR A 109 18.43 -1.83 4.15
CA TYR A 109 17.18 -2.51 3.79
C TYR A 109 16.55 -3.15 5.02
N PRO A 110 15.27 -3.58 4.97
CA PRO A 110 14.64 -4.25 6.11
C PRO A 110 15.42 -5.46 6.62
N TRP A 111 15.94 -6.27 5.70
CA TRP A 111 16.71 -7.48 5.99
C TRP A 111 18.16 -7.21 6.40
N GLY A 112 18.74 -6.05 6.10
CA GLY A 112 20.12 -5.72 6.42
C GLY A 112 20.80 -4.88 5.34
N ASP A 113 22.10 -5.07 5.15
CA ASP A 113 22.91 -4.29 4.20
C ASP A 113 23.20 -5.04 2.89
N GLU A 114 22.76 -6.29 2.78
CA GLU A 114 22.86 -7.09 1.56
C GLU A 114 21.99 -6.52 0.44
N GLU A 115 22.51 -6.54 -0.79
CA GLU A 115 21.77 -6.09 -1.95
C GLU A 115 20.47 -6.92 -2.14
N PRO A 116 19.39 -6.30 -2.65
CA PRO A 116 18.15 -7.01 -2.91
C PRO A 116 18.36 -8.18 -3.88
N THR A 117 17.80 -9.34 -3.54
CA THR A 117 17.75 -10.53 -4.39
C THR A 117 16.31 -11.03 -4.47
N GLU A 118 16.04 -12.01 -5.33
CA GLU A 118 14.71 -12.66 -5.42
C GLU A 118 14.32 -13.39 -4.13
N ALA A 119 15.26 -13.67 -3.21
CA ALA A 119 14.92 -14.20 -1.89
C ALA A 119 14.38 -13.13 -0.94
N HIS A 120 14.75 -11.86 -1.16
CA HIS A 120 14.40 -10.74 -0.30
C HIS A 120 13.09 -10.07 -0.68
N ALA A 121 12.84 -9.85 -1.98
CA ALA A 121 11.72 -9.03 -2.43
C ALA A 121 11.36 -9.28 -3.90
N ASN A 122 10.10 -9.01 -4.24
CA ASN A 122 9.62 -8.91 -5.62
C ASN A 122 9.91 -7.52 -6.20
N LEU A 123 10.97 -7.40 -7.01
CA LEU A 123 11.41 -6.14 -7.61
C LEU A 123 11.72 -6.30 -9.10
N GLY A 124 11.81 -5.16 -9.80
CA GLY A 124 12.29 -5.11 -11.19
C GLY A 124 11.26 -5.56 -12.23
N GLN A 125 9.97 -5.52 -11.90
CA GLN A 125 8.86 -5.83 -12.82
C GLN A 125 8.93 -7.23 -13.45
N ARG A 126 9.55 -8.20 -12.77
CA ARG A 126 9.73 -9.57 -13.29
C ARG A 126 8.43 -10.36 -13.40
N HIS A 127 7.51 -10.14 -12.45
CA HIS A 127 6.27 -10.91 -12.33
C HIS A 127 5.02 -10.17 -12.83
N LEU A 128 5.08 -8.83 -12.94
CA LEU A 128 3.93 -7.99 -13.30
C LEU A 128 2.71 -8.18 -12.37
N GLU A 129 2.95 -8.62 -11.14
CA GLU A 129 1.96 -8.80 -10.08
C GLU A 129 2.67 -8.83 -8.71
N PRO A 130 1.98 -8.49 -7.61
CA PRO A 130 2.51 -8.71 -6.28
C PRO A 130 2.56 -10.21 -5.97
N ALA A 131 3.51 -10.63 -5.13
CA ALA A 131 3.52 -11.97 -4.57
C ALA A 131 2.48 -12.09 -3.45
N VAL A 132 2.00 -13.31 -3.21
CA VAL A 132 1.16 -13.63 -2.06
C VAL A 132 1.84 -13.23 -0.75
N VAL A 133 1.05 -12.88 0.25
CA VAL A 133 1.59 -12.46 1.54
C VAL A 133 2.40 -13.57 2.21
N GLY A 134 3.55 -13.22 2.78
CA GLY A 134 4.48 -14.14 3.41
C GLY A 134 5.48 -14.81 2.45
N ALA A 135 5.44 -14.52 1.14
CA ALA A 135 6.33 -15.14 0.15
C ALA A 135 7.83 -14.88 0.38
N TYR A 136 8.17 -13.76 1.03
CA TYR A 136 9.57 -13.34 1.27
C TYR A 136 9.90 -13.26 2.76
N PRO A 137 10.07 -14.40 3.46
CA PRO A 137 10.43 -14.40 4.88
C PRO A 137 11.82 -13.81 5.12
N ALA A 138 12.76 -13.98 4.19
CA ALA A 138 14.10 -13.39 4.28
C ALA A 138 14.10 -11.86 4.09
N GLY A 139 13.02 -11.29 3.55
CA GLY A 139 12.85 -9.85 3.38
C GLY A 139 12.28 -9.12 4.60
N ALA A 140 12.04 -9.81 5.71
CA ALA A 140 11.40 -9.21 6.88
C ALA A 140 12.29 -8.16 7.56
N SER A 141 11.67 -7.09 8.06
CA SER A 141 12.34 -6.12 8.91
C SER A 141 12.70 -6.71 10.27
N ARG A 142 13.54 -6.00 11.04
CA ARG A 142 13.91 -6.44 12.39
C ARG A 142 12.72 -6.48 13.37
N LEU A 143 11.62 -5.81 13.03
CA LEU A 143 10.37 -5.84 13.77
C LEU A 143 9.39 -6.93 13.26
N GLY A 144 9.79 -7.78 12.31
CA GLY A 144 8.95 -8.85 11.76
C GLY A 144 7.86 -8.34 10.80
N VAL A 145 8.08 -7.20 10.16
CA VAL A 145 7.20 -6.69 9.10
C VAL A 145 7.74 -7.17 7.76
N HIS A 146 6.89 -7.83 6.99
CA HIS A 146 7.24 -8.48 5.72
C HIS A 146 6.82 -7.60 4.55
N GLN A 147 7.47 -7.78 3.41
CA GLN A 147 7.09 -7.18 2.11
C GLN A 147 6.99 -5.64 2.11
N LEU A 148 7.79 -4.98 2.96
CA LEU A 148 7.94 -3.52 2.95
C LEU A 148 8.70 -3.00 1.73
N ILE A 149 9.36 -3.88 0.95
CA ILE A 149 10.05 -3.51 -0.28
C ILE A 149 9.53 -4.43 -1.39
N GLY A 150 9.03 -3.82 -2.46
CA GLY A 150 8.45 -4.54 -3.59
C GLY A 150 6.95 -4.79 -3.41
N ASP A 151 6.42 -5.66 -4.27
CA ASP A 151 4.99 -6.03 -4.34
C ASP A 151 4.03 -4.86 -4.63
N VAL A 152 3.79 -3.97 -3.67
CA VAL A 152 2.89 -2.82 -3.82
C VAL A 152 3.47 -1.58 -3.14
N TRP A 153 3.15 -0.41 -3.67
CA TRP A 153 3.36 0.84 -2.95
C TRP A 153 2.33 0.96 -1.82
N GLU A 154 2.78 1.32 -0.62
CA GLU A 154 1.92 1.38 0.57
C GLU A 154 1.53 2.83 0.91
N TRP A 155 0.23 3.15 0.87
CA TRP A 155 -0.28 4.47 1.25
C TRP A 155 0.03 4.81 2.72
N THR A 156 0.55 6.02 2.94
CA THR A 156 0.74 6.59 4.28
C THR A 156 -0.19 7.77 4.51
N ALA A 157 -0.41 8.12 5.78
CA ALA A 157 -1.18 9.30 6.18
C ALA A 157 -0.40 10.62 6.01
N SER A 158 0.89 10.57 5.68
CA SER A 158 1.73 11.76 5.52
C SER A 158 1.43 12.48 4.22
N GLY A 159 1.32 13.82 4.31
CA GLY A 159 1.47 14.68 3.14
C GLY A 159 2.90 14.63 2.61
N PHE A 160 3.11 15.08 1.37
CA PHE A 160 4.47 15.21 0.83
C PHE A 160 5.07 16.54 1.28
N GLU A 161 6.04 16.49 2.20
CA GLU A 161 6.62 17.67 2.83
C GLU A 161 8.16 17.58 2.89
N PRO A 162 8.89 18.70 2.93
CA PRO A 162 10.33 18.68 3.07
C PRO A 162 10.73 18.28 4.50
N TYR A 163 11.75 17.43 4.61
CA TYR A 163 12.40 17.19 5.90
C TYR A 163 13.21 18.43 6.34
N PRO A 164 13.42 18.64 7.66
CA PRO A 164 14.26 19.72 8.15
C PRO A 164 15.65 19.70 7.50
N GLY A 165 16.04 20.84 6.91
CA GLY A 165 17.31 20.97 6.20
C GLY A 165 17.30 20.47 4.76
N PHE A 166 16.14 20.13 4.19
CA PHE A 166 16.01 19.80 2.77
C PHE A 166 16.63 20.89 1.88
N ALA A 167 17.42 20.46 0.92
CA ALA A 167 17.96 21.28 -0.16
C ALA A 167 17.93 20.44 -1.44
N ALA A 168 17.24 20.91 -2.47
CA ALA A 168 17.13 20.18 -3.71
C ALA A 168 18.46 20.16 -4.50
N PHE A 169 18.77 19.03 -5.13
CA PHE A 169 19.92 18.90 -6.03
C PHE A 169 19.75 17.74 -7.02
N PRO A 170 20.15 17.88 -8.29
CA PRO A 170 20.31 19.14 -9.03
C PRO A 170 18.97 19.69 -9.56
N TYR A 171 17.90 18.88 -9.49
CA TYR A 171 16.61 19.16 -10.12
C TYR A 171 15.57 19.52 -9.06
N ARG A 172 15.26 20.82 -8.94
CA ARG A 172 14.39 21.36 -7.87
C ARG A 172 12.95 20.91 -7.99
N GLU A 173 12.44 20.93 -9.22
CA GLU A 173 11.05 20.61 -9.56
C GLU A 173 10.73 19.13 -9.38
N TYR A 174 11.72 18.28 -9.08
CA TYR A 174 11.49 16.88 -8.74
C TYR A 174 10.66 16.73 -7.45
N SER A 175 10.84 17.62 -6.47
CA SER A 175 10.11 17.58 -5.19
C SER A 175 9.41 18.89 -4.84
N GLU A 176 10.07 20.04 -5.02
CA GLU A 176 9.62 21.31 -4.42
C GLU A 176 8.22 21.73 -4.85
N VAL A 177 7.83 21.46 -6.10
CA VAL A 177 6.53 21.86 -6.66
C VAL A 177 5.36 21.02 -6.16
N PHE A 178 5.63 19.92 -5.45
CA PHE A 178 4.61 19.00 -4.93
C PHE A 178 4.43 19.13 -3.41
N PHE A 179 5.22 19.94 -2.71
CA PHE A 179 5.08 20.15 -1.27
C PHE A 179 3.78 20.88 -0.89
N GLY A 180 3.19 20.53 0.25
CA GLY A 180 1.99 21.18 0.80
C GLY A 180 0.69 21.01 -0.01
N GLY A 181 0.71 20.24 -1.10
CA GLY A 181 -0.48 19.89 -1.87
C GLY A 181 -1.31 18.78 -1.22
N ASP A 182 -2.39 18.36 -1.88
CA ASP A 182 -3.21 17.22 -1.42
C ASP A 182 -2.59 15.85 -1.78
N PHE A 183 -1.27 15.81 -1.95
CA PHE A 183 -0.54 14.57 -2.18
C PHE A 183 -0.42 13.78 -0.88
N ARG A 184 -0.31 12.46 -1.01
CA ARG A 184 0.02 11.56 0.09
C ARG A 184 1.21 10.70 -0.31
N VAL A 185 2.10 10.47 0.64
CA VAL A 185 3.31 9.67 0.41
C VAL A 185 2.91 8.19 0.34
N LEU A 186 3.41 7.50 -0.67
CA LEU A 186 3.51 6.04 -0.66
C LEU A 186 4.95 5.65 -0.39
N ARG A 187 5.15 4.53 0.31
CA ARG A 187 6.48 3.97 0.58
C ARG A 187 6.63 2.57 0.00
#